data_AF-A0A1X7U4G0-F1
#
_entry.id   AF-A0A1X7U4G0-F1
#
_cell.length_a   1.000
_cell.length_b   1.000
_cell.length_c   1.000
_cell.angle_alpha   90.00
_cell.angle_beta   90.00
_cell.angle_gamma   90.00
#
_symmetry.space_group_name_H-M   'P 1'
#
loop_
_entity.id
_entity.type
_entity.pdbx_description
1 polymer ?
#
loop_
_entity_poly.entity_id
_entity_poly.type
_entity_poly.pdbx_seq_one_letter_code
_entity_poly.pdbx_strand_id
1 'polypeptide(L)'
;MAGGMSELARRIFYIQEERKALYGDLKRAQEDYVKSKSSFELFQQSVAAATSSFTSLSQEMMKIEKIFTENDKNNVSELIKGIQEQEKEKLELSVQYQVSIIRGEQDQKDNHHHHDNEDDDDDNELATVQLRRQLSVCEAAIASLLEDLRYECEELLLTKHVD
;
A
#
# COMPACT_ATOMS: atom_id res chain seq x y z
N MET A 1 6.04 -5.81 27.00
CA MET A 1 6.47 -4.40 26.90
C MET A 1 5.22 -3.61 26.54
N ALA A 2 4.55 -3.05 27.55
CA ALA A 2 3.37 -2.23 27.33
C ALA A 2 3.88 -0.82 27.04
N GLY A 3 4.06 -0.52 25.75
CA GLY A 3 4.17 0.87 25.36
C GLY A 3 2.86 1.57 25.66
N GLY A 4 2.91 2.79 26.21
CA GLY A 4 1.71 3.55 26.51
C GLY A 4 0.87 3.81 25.25
N MET A 5 -0.40 4.17 25.41
CA MET A 5 -1.29 4.50 24.28
C MET A 5 -0.70 5.55 23.32
N SER A 6 0.12 6.47 23.83
CA SER A 6 0.86 7.44 23.03
C SER A 6 1.92 6.82 22.13
N GLU A 7 2.62 5.79 22.59
CA GLU A 7 3.59 5.05 21.77
C GLU A 7 2.89 4.21 20.71
N LEU A 8 1.76 3.57 21.06
CA LEU A 8 0.93 2.85 20.10
C LEU A 8 0.39 3.79 19.01
N ALA A 9 -0.08 4.98 19.39
CA ALA A 9 -0.53 5.99 18.43
C ALA A 9 0.61 6.40 17.47
N ARG A 10 1.82 6.66 17.97
CA ARG A 10 3.00 6.96 17.14
C ARG A 10 3.37 5.79 16.22
N ARG A 11 3.26 4.57 16.72
CA ARG A 11 3.59 3.35 15.95
C ARG A 11 2.67 3.20 14.73
N ILE A 12 1.39 3.56 14.83
CA ILE A 12 0.47 3.53 13.68
C ILE A 12 1.00 4.40 12.54
N PHE A 13 1.39 5.65 12.82
CA PHE A 13 1.95 6.55 11.80
C PHE A 13 3.26 6.04 11.21
N TYR A 14 4.13 5.47 12.05
CA TYR A 14 5.37 4.87 11.56
C TYR A 14 5.11 3.69 10.63
N ILE A 15 4.15 2.81 10.96
CA ILE A 15 3.74 1.70 10.09
C ILE A 15 3.29 2.22 8.71
N GLN A 16 2.60 3.37 8.64
CA GLN A 16 2.20 3.95 7.36
C GLN A 16 3.39 4.47 6.53
N GLU A 17 4.39 5.08 7.17
CA GLU A 17 5.61 5.47 6.48
C GLU A 17 6.38 4.24 5.98
N GLU A 18 6.43 3.14 6.75
CA GLU A 18 7.00 1.86 6.31
C GLU A 18 6.26 1.30 5.08
N ARG A 19 4.92 1.30 5.10
CA ARG A 19 4.11 0.87 3.95
C ARG A 19 4.37 1.72 2.71
N LYS A 20 4.43 3.04 2.87
CA LYS A 20 4.76 3.98 1.79
C LYS A 20 6.13 3.69 1.19
N ALA A 21 7.12 3.39 2.02
CA ALA A 21 8.45 2.98 1.55
C ALA A 21 8.39 1.66 0.74
N LEU A 22 7.68 0.65 1.26
CA LEU A 22 7.50 -0.65 0.58
C LEU A 22 6.82 -0.51 -0.79
N TYR A 23 5.77 0.31 -0.91
CA TYR A 23 5.16 0.59 -2.22
C TYR A 23 6.15 1.27 -3.18
N GLY A 24 6.97 2.18 -2.66
CA GLY A 24 8.05 2.82 -3.43
C GLY A 24 9.08 1.83 -3.94
N ASP A 25 9.50 0.89 -3.10
CA ASP A 25 10.47 -0.16 -3.46
C ASP A 25 9.90 -1.15 -4.48
N LEU A 26 8.64 -1.57 -4.31
CA LEU A 26 7.95 -2.41 -5.28
C LEU A 26 7.85 -1.74 -6.65
N LYS A 27 7.50 -0.45 -6.67
CA LYS A 27 7.44 0.32 -7.91
C LYS A 27 8.79 0.37 -8.61
N ARG A 28 9.89 0.62 -7.87
CA ARG A 28 11.25 0.61 -8.43
C ARG A 28 11.61 -0.76 -8.98
N ALA A 29 11.36 -1.84 -8.24
CA ALA A 29 11.64 -3.20 -8.66
C ALA A 29 10.87 -3.56 -9.95
N GLN A 30 9.60 -3.13 -10.07
CA GLN A 30 8.82 -3.31 -11.29
C GLN A 30 9.42 -2.51 -12.47
N GLU A 31 9.78 -1.24 -12.26
CA GLU A 31 10.39 -0.42 -13.29
C GLU A 31 11.73 -1.01 -13.78
N ASP A 32 12.54 -1.56 -12.88
CA ASP A 32 13.78 -2.26 -13.21
C ASP A 32 13.51 -3.58 -13.96
N TYR A 33 12.48 -4.32 -13.58
CA TYR A 33 12.07 -5.52 -14.32
C TYR A 33 11.68 -5.18 -15.77
N VAL A 34 10.85 -4.14 -15.95
CA VAL A 34 10.34 -3.73 -17.26
C VAL A 34 11.43 -3.08 -18.13
N LYS A 35 12.18 -2.11 -17.59
CA LYS A 35 13.09 -1.25 -18.36
C LYS A 35 14.50 -1.83 -18.51
N SER A 36 15.08 -2.35 -17.43
CA SER A 36 16.48 -2.78 -17.39
C SER A 36 16.67 -4.28 -17.61
N LYS A 37 15.58 -5.02 -17.90
CA LYS A 37 15.56 -6.48 -18.08
C LYS A 37 16.25 -7.20 -16.92
N SER A 38 16.09 -6.69 -15.69
CA SER A 38 16.50 -7.45 -14.51
C SER A 38 15.79 -8.80 -14.52
N SER A 39 16.43 -9.84 -13.96
CA SER A 39 15.84 -11.18 -14.04
C SER A 39 14.51 -11.21 -13.29
N PHE A 40 13.55 -11.97 -13.84
CA PHE A 40 12.27 -12.21 -13.18
C PHE A 40 12.45 -12.72 -11.73
N GLU A 41 13.52 -13.48 -11.47
CA GLU A 41 13.89 -13.94 -10.13
C GLU A 41 14.15 -12.79 -9.15
N LEU A 42 14.86 -11.73 -9.56
CA LEU A 42 15.13 -10.56 -8.70
C LEU A 42 13.85 -9.78 -8.39
N PHE A 43 12.98 -9.64 -9.39
CA PHE A 43 11.66 -9.03 -9.19
C PHE A 43 10.80 -9.87 -8.23
N GLN A 44 10.75 -11.18 -8.43
CA GLN A 44 10.01 -12.10 -7.56
C GLN A 44 10.53 -12.08 -6.12
N GLN A 45 11.85 -12.02 -5.92
CA GLN A 45 12.44 -11.87 -4.59
C GLN A 45 12.01 -10.56 -3.92
N SER A 46 11.98 -9.46 -4.67
CA SER A 46 11.53 -8.15 -4.17
C SER A 46 10.04 -8.19 -3.78
N VAL A 47 9.20 -8.82 -4.60
CA VAL A 47 7.77 -9.03 -4.31
C VAL A 47 7.57 -9.89 -3.06
N ALA A 48 8.31 -10.99 -2.92
CA ALA A 48 8.22 -11.87 -1.75
C ALA A 48 8.64 -11.15 -0.45
N ALA A 49 9.74 -10.40 -0.50
CA ALA A 49 10.23 -9.61 0.63
C ALA A 49 9.22 -8.52 1.05
N ALA A 50 8.67 -7.79 0.09
CA ALA A 50 7.64 -6.79 0.35
C ALA A 50 6.36 -7.42 0.91
N THR A 51 5.90 -8.55 0.36
CA THR A 51 4.71 -9.29 0.83
C THR A 51 4.86 -9.73 2.29
N SER A 52 6.04 -10.25 2.65
CA SER A 52 6.33 -10.61 4.05
C SER A 52 6.27 -9.38 4.95
N SER A 53 6.80 -8.25 4.50
CA SER A 53 6.82 -7.00 5.27
C SER A 53 5.42 -6.44 5.46
N PHE A 54 4.60 -6.36 4.39
CA PHE A 54 3.20 -5.97 4.50
C PHE A 54 2.42 -6.88 5.45
N THR A 55 2.64 -8.19 5.38
CA THR A 55 1.99 -9.15 6.30
C THR A 55 2.34 -8.86 7.75
N SER A 56 3.62 -8.64 8.05
CA SER A 56 4.08 -8.31 9.40
C SER A 56 3.47 -7.00 9.90
N LEU A 57 3.48 -5.95 9.08
CA LEU A 57 2.92 -4.63 9.42
C LEU A 57 1.40 -4.70 9.66
N SER A 58 0.66 -5.46 8.85
CA SER A 58 -0.78 -5.65 9.04
C SER A 58 -1.09 -6.43 10.31
N GLN A 59 -0.31 -7.47 10.63
CA GLN A 59 -0.43 -8.20 11.90
C GLN A 59 -0.15 -7.32 13.11
N GLU A 60 0.83 -6.44 13.00
CA GLU A 60 1.11 -5.47 14.05
C GLU A 60 -0.05 -4.48 14.21
N MET A 61 -0.57 -3.93 13.12
CA MET A 61 -1.70 -3.01 13.19
C MET A 61 -2.94 -3.66 13.82
N MET A 62 -3.26 -4.91 13.47
CA MET A 62 -4.38 -5.64 14.10
C MET A 62 -4.21 -5.80 15.62
N LYS A 63 -2.95 -5.96 16.10
CA LYS A 63 -2.67 -5.99 17.55
C LYS A 63 -2.89 -4.62 18.18
N ILE A 64 -2.44 -3.55 17.52
CA ILE A 64 -2.64 -2.18 17.99
C ILE A 64 -4.14 -1.84 18.05
N GLU A 65 -4.88 -2.12 16.98
CA GLU A 65 -6.34 -1.96 16.89
C GLU A 65 -7.03 -2.61 18.09
N LYS A 66 -6.73 -3.89 18.34
CA LYS A 66 -7.30 -4.65 19.46
C LYS A 66 -7.02 -3.99 20.81
N ILE A 67 -5.80 -3.47 21.04
CA ILE A 67 -5.47 -2.78 22.29
C ILE A 67 -6.30 -1.50 22.45
N PHE A 68 -6.51 -0.72 21.39
CA PHE A 68 -7.38 0.46 21.45
C PHE A 68 -8.84 0.07 21.74
N THR A 69 -9.35 -0.99 21.12
CA THR A 69 -10.70 -1.52 21.42
C THR A 69 -10.83 -1.97 22.88
N GLU A 70 -9.84 -2.68 23.42
CA GLU A 70 -9.84 -3.18 24.80
C GLU A 70 -9.78 -2.06 25.87
N ASN A 71 -9.45 -0.83 25.47
CA ASN A 71 -9.39 0.34 26.33
C ASN A 71 -10.48 1.38 26.01
N ASP A 72 -11.58 0.93 25.39
CA ASP A 72 -12.76 1.75 25.05
C ASP A 72 -12.46 2.93 24.11
N LYS A 73 -11.37 2.86 23.33
CA LYS A 73 -11.01 3.85 22.31
C LYS A 73 -11.57 3.45 20.94
N ASN A 74 -12.88 3.26 20.87
CA ASN A 74 -13.57 2.68 19.71
C ASN A 74 -13.37 3.52 18.44
N ASN A 75 -13.47 4.86 18.51
CA ASN A 75 -13.21 5.75 17.37
C ASN A 75 -11.83 5.50 16.73
N VAL A 76 -10.79 5.39 17.56
CA VAL A 76 -9.42 5.13 17.11
C VAL A 76 -9.32 3.75 16.48
N SER A 77 -9.94 2.73 17.08
CA SER A 77 -9.95 1.37 16.49
C SER A 77 -10.69 1.31 15.16
N GLU A 78 -11.79 2.04 14.99
CA GLU A 78 -12.55 2.11 13.74
C GLU A 78 -11.74 2.78 12.63
N LEU A 79 -11.02 3.86 12.95
CA LEU A 79 -10.11 4.52 12.01
C LEU A 79 -8.95 3.60 11.60
N ILE A 80 -8.35 2.88 12.56
CA ILE A 80 -7.28 1.90 12.27
C ILE A 80 -7.80 0.80 11.32
N LYS A 81 -9.01 0.30 11.58
CA LYS A 81 -9.65 -0.72 10.75
C LYS A 81 -9.92 -0.18 9.34
N GLY A 82 -10.46 1.02 9.20
CA GLY A 82 -10.66 1.67 7.90
C GLY A 82 -9.36 1.82 7.12
N ILE A 83 -8.26 2.17 7.81
CA ILE A 83 -6.93 2.23 7.19
C ILE A 83 -6.47 0.85 6.73
N GLN A 84 -6.68 -0.22 7.51
CA GLN A 84 -6.35 -1.59 7.09
C GLN A 84 -7.14 -2.03 5.85
N GLU A 85 -8.42 -1.70 5.78
CA GLU A 85 -9.30 -2.03 4.66
C GLU A 85 -8.83 -1.32 3.38
N GLN A 86 -8.52 -0.02 3.47
CA GLN A 86 -7.98 0.74 2.34
C GLN A 86 -6.58 0.26 1.94
N GLU A 87 -5.71 -0.09 2.89
CA GLU A 87 -4.38 -0.62 2.57
C GLU A 87 -4.42 -2.00 1.90
N LYS A 88 -5.40 -2.83 2.25
CA LYS A 88 -5.67 -4.07 1.54
C LYS A 88 -6.10 -3.80 0.10
N GLU A 89 -7.06 -2.90 -0.10
CA GLU A 89 -7.54 -2.50 -1.43
C GLU A 89 -6.40 -1.92 -2.28
N LYS A 90 -5.58 -1.03 -1.71
CA LYS A 90 -4.41 -0.45 -2.37
C LYS A 90 -3.44 -1.52 -2.84
N LEU A 91 -3.16 -2.53 -2.00
CA LEU A 91 -2.25 -3.61 -2.36
C LEU A 91 -2.80 -4.46 -3.51
N GLU A 92 -4.09 -4.80 -3.48
CA GLU A 92 -4.76 -5.53 -4.57
C GLU A 92 -4.73 -4.75 -5.89
N LEU A 93 -5.08 -3.46 -5.86
CA LEU A 93 -4.99 -2.58 -7.03
C LEU A 93 -3.56 -2.41 -7.54
N SER A 94 -2.57 -2.36 -6.63
CA SER A 94 -1.16 -2.24 -7.00
C SER A 94 -0.68 -3.47 -7.76
N VAL A 95 -1.10 -4.67 -7.34
CA VAL A 95 -0.78 -5.92 -8.06
C VAL A 95 -1.44 -5.93 -9.45
N GLN A 96 -2.72 -5.55 -9.54
CA GLN A 96 -3.42 -5.49 -10.83
C GLN A 96 -2.77 -4.49 -11.79
N TYR A 97 -2.40 -3.30 -11.28
CA TYR A 97 -1.67 -2.30 -12.04
C TYR A 97 -0.32 -2.83 -12.54
N GLN A 98 0.43 -3.52 -11.66
CA GLN A 98 1.72 -4.10 -12.05
C GLN A 98 1.58 -5.13 -13.17
N VAL A 99 0.58 -6.01 -13.08
CA VAL A 99 0.29 -7.02 -14.11
C VAL A 99 -0.10 -6.37 -15.44
N SER A 100 -0.95 -5.34 -15.43
CA SER A 100 -1.38 -4.64 -16.65
C SER A 100 -0.22 -3.94 -17.37
N ILE A 101 0.69 -3.30 -16.62
CA ILE A 101 1.92 -2.71 -17.18
C ILE A 101 2.83 -3.78 -17.80
N ILE A 102 3.04 -4.91 -17.09
CA ILE A 102 3.91 -5.98 -17.59
C ILE A 102 3.35 -6.60 -18.87
N ARG A 103 2.01 -6.78 -18.95
CA ARG A 103 1.34 -7.30 -20.16
C ARG A 103 1.49 -6.37 -21.35
N GLY A 104 1.16 -5.09 -21.20
CA GLY A 104 1.30 -4.13 -22.30
C GLY A 104 2.73 -4.04 -22.84
N GLU A 105 3.74 -4.20 -21.98
CA GLU A 105 5.16 -4.25 -22.38
C GLU A 105 5.58 -5.56 -23.07
N GLN A 106 4.85 -6.65 -22.87
CA GLN A 106 5.04 -7.91 -23.59
C GLN A 106 4.34 -7.86 -24.96
N ASP A 107 3.11 -7.37 -24.99
CA ASP A 107 2.31 -7.25 -26.21
C ASP A 107 3.01 -6.35 -27.24
N GLN A 108 3.57 -5.20 -26.82
CA GLN A 108 4.37 -4.33 -27.70
C GLN A 108 5.65 -4.98 -28.26
N LYS A 109 6.24 -5.95 -27.55
CA LYS A 109 7.45 -6.67 -28.01
C LYS A 109 7.11 -7.78 -28.98
N ASP A 110 5.99 -8.45 -28.79
CA ASP A 110 5.53 -9.54 -29.65
C ASP A 110 4.85 -9.01 -30.94
N ASN A 111 4.25 -7.80 -30.91
CA ASN A 111 3.59 -7.18 -32.07
C ASN A 111 4.54 -6.64 -33.17
N HIS A 112 5.86 -6.82 -33.04
CA HIS A 112 6.80 -6.46 -34.12
C HIS A 112 6.71 -7.39 -35.35
N HIS A 113 5.78 -8.36 -35.38
CA HIS A 113 5.59 -9.29 -36.50
C HIS A 113 4.16 -9.44 -37.04
N HIS A 114 3.12 -8.82 -36.47
CA HIS A 114 1.77 -8.83 -37.06
C HIS A 114 0.98 -7.56 -36.70
N HIS A 115 0.98 -6.61 -37.63
CA HIS A 115 -0.03 -5.55 -37.69
C HIS A 115 -1.39 -6.23 -37.93
N ASP A 116 -2.38 -6.05 -37.03
CA ASP A 116 -3.82 -5.99 -37.38
C ASP A 116 -4.83 -5.83 -36.21
N ASN A 117 -4.45 -5.64 -34.93
CA ASN A 117 -5.46 -5.38 -33.88
C ASN A 117 -5.15 -4.11 -33.06
N GLU A 118 -5.62 -2.95 -33.55
CA GLU A 118 -5.55 -1.67 -32.82
C GLU A 118 -6.54 -1.61 -31.62
N ASP A 119 -7.58 -2.45 -31.62
CA ASP A 119 -8.64 -2.43 -30.59
C ASP A 119 -8.19 -2.98 -29.20
N ASP A 120 -7.24 -3.93 -29.16
CA ASP A 120 -6.78 -4.56 -27.90
C ASP A 120 -5.78 -3.69 -27.11
N ASP A 121 -4.98 -2.87 -27.81
CA ASP A 121 -4.01 -1.96 -27.17
C ASP A 121 -4.72 -0.80 -26.43
N ASP A 122 -5.82 -0.29 -26.99
CA ASP A 122 -6.66 0.75 -26.38
C ASP A 122 -7.35 0.27 -25.09
N ASP A 123 -7.78 -1.00 -25.04
CA ASP A 123 -8.45 -1.59 -23.87
C ASP A 123 -7.49 -1.77 -22.67
N ASN A 124 -6.24 -2.21 -22.90
CA ASN A 124 -5.25 -2.33 -21.82
C ASN A 124 -4.77 -0.96 -21.31
N GLU A 125 -4.61 0.03 -22.20
CA GLU A 125 -4.29 1.40 -21.80
C GLU A 125 -5.41 1.99 -20.93
N LEU A 126 -6.68 1.84 -21.34
CA LEU A 126 -7.83 2.31 -20.58
C LEU A 126 -7.91 1.64 -19.19
N ALA A 127 -7.68 0.33 -19.11
CA ALA A 127 -7.64 -0.41 -17.85
C ALA A 127 -6.51 0.09 -16.93
N THR A 128 -5.32 0.35 -17.50
CA THR A 128 -4.17 0.91 -16.77
C THR A 128 -4.49 2.29 -16.17
N VAL A 129 -5.13 3.15 -16.96
CA VAL A 129 -5.56 4.49 -16.53
C VAL A 129 -6.59 4.40 -15.40
N GLN A 130 -7.55 3.47 -15.51
CA GLN A 130 -8.57 3.25 -14.49
C GLN A 130 -7.95 2.76 -13.18
N LEU A 131 -7.05 1.78 -13.22
CA LEU A 131 -6.34 1.27 -12.04
C LEU A 131 -5.54 2.38 -11.35
N ARG A 132 -4.84 3.23 -12.12
CA ARG A 132 -4.12 4.39 -11.59
C ARG A 132 -5.06 5.37 -10.89
N ARG A 133 -6.24 5.62 -11.45
CA ARG A 133 -7.25 6.49 -10.82
C ARG A 133 -7.76 5.88 -9.52
N GLN A 134 -8.06 4.58 -9.49
CA GLN A 134 -8.51 3.88 -8.29
C GLN A 134 -7.44 3.90 -7.18
N LEU A 135 -6.17 3.68 -7.54
CA LEU A 135 -5.04 3.83 -6.61
C LEU A 135 -5.00 5.24 -6.01
N SER A 136 -5.15 6.29 -6.83
CA SER A 136 -5.16 7.67 -6.34
C SER A 136 -6.33 7.96 -5.40
N VAL A 137 -7.51 7.37 -5.64
CA VAL A 137 -8.67 7.50 -4.75
C VAL A 137 -8.41 6.81 -3.42
N CYS A 138 -7.85 5.59 -3.45
CA CYS A 138 -7.51 4.83 -2.26
C CYS A 138 -6.44 5.54 -1.41
N GLU A 139 -5.41 6.12 -2.06
CA GLU A 139 -4.39 6.93 -1.38
C GLU A 139 -4.98 8.15 -0.68
N ALA A 140 -5.94 8.83 -1.32
CA ALA A 140 -6.64 9.96 -0.72
C ALA A 140 -7.51 9.52 0.48
N ALA A 141 -8.18 8.37 0.39
CA ALA A 141 -8.95 7.81 1.50
C ALA A 141 -8.07 7.47 2.71
N ILE A 142 -6.92 6.83 2.48
CA ILE A 142 -5.92 6.56 3.54
C ILE A 142 -5.44 7.86 4.17
N ALA A 143 -5.12 8.87 3.36
CA ALA A 143 -4.67 10.17 3.87
C ALA A 143 -5.72 10.85 4.75
N SER A 144 -7.00 10.83 4.33
CA SER A 144 -8.12 11.36 5.12
C SER A 144 -8.25 10.64 6.46
N LEU A 145 -8.23 9.31 6.46
CA LEU A 145 -8.34 8.52 7.69
C LEU A 145 -7.16 8.76 8.64
N LEU A 146 -5.96 9.01 8.11
CA LEU A 146 -4.79 9.36 8.91
C LEU A 146 -4.87 10.76 9.52
N GLU A 147 -5.55 11.70 8.85
CA GLU A 147 -5.83 13.02 9.40
C GLU A 147 -6.83 12.92 10.55
N ASP A 148 -7.93 12.20 10.35
CA ASP A 148 -8.93 11.92 11.39
C ASP A 148 -8.29 11.20 12.59
N LEU A 149 -7.43 10.20 12.33
CA LEU A 149 -6.70 9.49 13.37
C LEU A 149 -5.77 10.41 14.15
N ARG A 150 -5.09 11.33 13.47
CA ARG A 150 -4.22 12.32 14.12
C ARG A 150 -5.02 13.22 15.06
N TYR A 151 -6.20 13.64 14.64
CA TYR A 151 -7.11 14.43 15.47
C TYR A 151 -7.59 13.65 16.70
N GLU A 152 -8.09 12.43 16.52
CA GLU A 152 -8.55 11.57 17.63
C GLU A 152 -7.42 11.21 18.62
N CYS A 153 -6.17 11.16 18.14
CA CYS A 153 -5.00 10.88 18.94
C CYS A 153 -4.26 12.14 19.43
N GLU A 154 -4.75 13.36 19.19
CA GLU A 154 -4.01 14.60 19.46
C GLU A 154 -3.51 14.66 20.91
N GLU A 155 -4.40 14.47 21.88
CA GLU A 155 -4.07 14.43 23.30
C GLU A 155 -3.04 13.35 23.65
N LEU A 156 -3.16 12.17 23.05
CA LEU A 156 -2.20 11.07 23.23
C LEU A 156 -0.83 11.44 22.66
N LEU A 157 -0.79 12.10 21.51
CA LEU A 157 0.45 12.48 20.82
C LEU A 157 1.14 13.66 21.52
N LEU A 158 0.38 14.56 22.14
CA LEU A 158 0.86 15.73 22.88
C LEU A 158 1.43 15.41 24.27
N THR A 159 1.11 14.25 24.85
CA THR A 159 1.78 13.79 26.07
C THR A 159 3.28 13.57 25.82
N LYS A 160 4.07 14.60 26.14
CA LYS A 160 5.52 14.47 26.33
C LYS A 160 5.73 13.64 27.59
N HIS A 161 6.62 12.65 27.53
CA HIS A 161 7.15 12.02 28.74
C HIS A 161 7.68 13.14 29.65
N VAL A 162 7.01 13.31 30.79
CA VAL A 162 7.65 13.90 31.96
C VAL A 162 8.38 12.72 32.59
N ASP A 163 9.66 12.56 32.22
CA ASP A 163 10.64 11.91 33.07
C ASP A 163 11.21 12.94 34.05
#